data_AF-A0A2V4B899-F1
#
_entry.id   AF-A0A2V4B899-F1
#
_cell.length_a   1.000
_cell.length_b   1.000
_cell.length_c   1.000
_cell.angle_alpha   90.00
_cell.angle_beta   90.00
_cell.angle_gamma   90.00
#
_symmetry.space_group_name_H-M   'P 1'
#
loop_
_entity.id
_entity.type
_entity.pdbx_description
1 polymer ?
#
loop_
_entity_poly.entity_id
_entity_poly.type
_entity_poly.pdbx_seq_one_letter_code
_entity_poly.pdbx_strand_id
1 'polypeptide(L)'
;MSVAVCLVLYGFTVAVFGPRLLARLTRAGVTPRLGVAVWLITIGSVVLSWVTAAGFLAVELVNDWNRPGHLLSACFAALRDVALGRYGFPVQLGLLGLTIGAAAALVVLAGKLARALLSARTHTHQHARMARIVGHRVPGQDVLVLDAPERLAYCVAGRPHAIVVTSAALDALGERQLDAVLSHERAHLAGRHHLLVAVTRGLAVILPRIELFTTGARQVAQLLEMCADDVAVRSHGARTVLEALLALSSPGRLPAGALGATGVGVPARVERLAAPPGAVRRWRSRLLLTAVAALLLAGPVLTGLFTTAGLALCGSVMG
;
A
#
# COMPACT_ATOMS: atom_id res chain seq x y z
N MET A 1 9.15 -19.05 -21.62
CA MET A 1 8.36 -19.55 -20.47
C MET A 1 9.01 -19.54 -19.08
N SER A 2 10.32 -19.71 -18.87
CA SER A 2 10.90 -19.74 -17.48
C SER A 2 10.67 -18.45 -16.67
N VAL A 3 10.77 -17.28 -17.30
CA VAL A 3 10.68 -16.00 -16.58
C VAL A 3 9.27 -15.74 -16.05
N ALA A 4 8.23 -16.03 -16.83
CA ALA A 4 6.84 -15.88 -16.39
C ALA A 4 6.53 -16.80 -15.19
N VAL A 5 7.00 -18.05 -15.21
CA VAL A 5 6.85 -18.98 -14.08
C VAL A 5 7.60 -18.48 -12.85
N CYS A 6 8.85 -18.01 -13.00
CA CYS A 6 9.61 -17.42 -11.88
C CYS A 6 8.89 -16.20 -11.28
N LEU A 7 8.32 -15.33 -12.11
CA LEU A 7 7.57 -14.15 -11.66
C LEU A 7 6.27 -14.52 -10.93
N VAL A 8 5.55 -15.53 -11.40
CA VAL A 8 4.35 -16.04 -10.73
C VAL A 8 4.71 -16.67 -9.39
N LEU A 9 5.73 -17.54 -9.34
CA LEU A 9 6.22 -18.17 -8.12
C LEU A 9 6.74 -17.15 -7.11
N TYR A 10 7.51 -16.16 -7.57
CA TYR A 10 7.95 -15.03 -6.75
C TYR A 10 6.73 -14.28 -6.17
N GLY A 11 5.82 -13.85 -7.04
CA GLY A 11 4.64 -13.08 -6.63
C GLY A 11 3.75 -13.85 -5.66
N PHE A 12 3.55 -15.16 -5.88
CA PHE A 12 2.80 -16.02 -4.98
C PHE A 12 3.49 -16.17 -3.62
N THR A 13 4.79 -16.50 -3.61
CA THR A 13 5.59 -16.64 -2.39
C THR A 13 5.55 -15.35 -1.56
N VAL A 14 5.78 -14.20 -2.19
CA VAL A 14 5.75 -12.91 -1.51
C VAL A 14 4.34 -12.55 -1.04
N ALA A 15 3.30 -12.84 -1.80
CA ALA A 15 1.92 -12.56 -1.41
C ALA A 15 1.45 -13.40 -0.21
N VAL A 16 1.97 -14.63 -0.06
CA VAL A 16 1.59 -15.56 1.02
C VAL A 16 2.43 -15.34 2.28
N PHE A 17 3.76 -15.25 2.16
CA PHE A 17 4.67 -15.18 3.32
C PHE A 17 5.02 -13.75 3.72
N GLY A 18 5.07 -12.84 2.75
CA GLY A 18 5.38 -11.43 2.98
C GLY A 18 4.52 -10.75 4.05
N PRO A 19 3.18 -10.90 4.07
CA PRO A 19 2.33 -10.14 4.98
C PRO A 19 2.64 -10.42 6.45
N ARG A 20 2.89 -11.68 6.80
CA ARG A 20 3.17 -12.11 8.17
C ARG A 20 4.55 -11.65 8.63
N LEU A 21 5.54 -11.75 7.76
CA LEU A 21 6.89 -11.25 8.04
C LEU A 21 6.87 -9.73 8.21
N LEU A 22 6.32 -9.01 7.24
CA LEU A 22 6.29 -7.55 7.26
C LEU A 22 5.50 -7.01 8.43
N ALA A 23 4.32 -7.58 8.73
CA ALA A 23 3.53 -7.15 9.89
C ALA A 23 4.28 -7.34 11.22
N ARG A 24 5.15 -8.36 11.33
CA ARG A 24 6.03 -8.52 12.51
C ARG A 24 7.13 -7.45 12.53
N LEU A 25 7.79 -7.22 11.40
CA LEU A 25 8.90 -6.26 11.30
C LEU A 25 8.45 -4.81 11.48
N THR A 26 7.25 -4.47 11.02
CA THR A 26 6.72 -3.10 11.09
C THR A 26 5.83 -2.85 12.31
N ARG A 27 5.50 -3.87 13.11
CA ARG A 27 4.56 -3.78 14.26
C ARG A 27 4.86 -2.61 15.20
N ALA A 28 6.13 -2.45 15.56
CA ALA A 28 6.57 -1.46 16.53
C ALA A 28 6.69 -0.05 15.95
N GLY A 29 6.50 0.14 14.63
CA GLY A 29 6.52 1.46 14.01
C GLY A 29 7.84 2.23 14.21
N VAL A 30 8.96 1.53 14.42
CA VAL A 30 10.23 2.17 14.83
C VAL A 30 10.72 3.16 13.77
N THR A 31 10.61 2.78 12.49
CA THR A 31 10.87 3.64 11.34
C THR A 31 9.69 3.59 10.38
N PRO A 32 8.64 4.38 10.63
CA PRO A 32 7.36 4.20 9.96
C PRO A 32 7.45 4.49 8.46
N ARG A 33 8.23 5.48 8.05
CA ARG A 33 8.49 5.79 6.63
C ARG A 33 9.07 4.62 5.85
N LEU A 34 10.07 3.93 6.42
CA LEU A 34 10.64 2.73 5.79
C LEU A 34 9.66 1.56 5.82
N GLY A 35 8.85 1.45 6.88
CA GLY A 35 7.76 0.47 6.93
C GLY A 35 6.77 0.67 5.78
N VAL A 36 6.30 1.90 5.55
CA VAL A 36 5.44 2.24 4.42
C VAL A 36 6.13 1.88 3.11
N ALA A 37 7.40 2.28 2.93
CA ALA A 37 8.16 2.00 1.71
C ALA A 37 8.25 0.49 1.43
N VAL A 38 8.61 -0.34 2.43
CA VAL A 38 8.70 -1.79 2.25
C VAL A 38 7.35 -2.40 1.89
N TRP A 39 6.26 -2.01 2.56
CA TRP A 39 4.93 -2.50 2.21
C TRP A 39 4.53 -2.14 0.78
N LEU A 40 4.75 -0.88 0.36
CA LEU A 40 4.45 -0.43 -0.99
C LEU A 40 5.34 -1.11 -2.04
N ILE A 41 6.62 -1.29 -1.75
CA ILE A 41 7.56 -2.04 -2.60
C ILE A 41 7.09 -3.48 -2.75
N THR A 42 6.67 -4.13 -1.66
CA THR A 42 6.19 -5.51 -1.68
C THR A 42 4.94 -5.63 -2.56
N ILE A 43 3.93 -4.80 -2.29
CA ILE A 43 2.68 -4.73 -3.06
C ILE A 43 3.00 -4.46 -4.54
N GLY A 44 3.82 -3.46 -4.81
CA GLY A 44 4.22 -3.06 -6.16
C GLY A 44 4.97 -4.17 -6.89
N SER A 45 5.90 -4.86 -6.22
CA SER A 45 6.70 -5.94 -6.79
C SER A 45 5.82 -7.14 -7.20
N VAL A 46 4.83 -7.50 -6.39
CA VAL A 46 3.88 -8.59 -6.70
C VAL A 46 3.00 -8.20 -7.87
N VAL A 47 2.41 -7.00 -7.84
CA VAL A 47 1.55 -6.51 -8.94
C VAL A 47 2.36 -6.44 -10.23
N LEU A 48 3.56 -5.88 -10.20
CA LEU A 48 4.43 -5.78 -11.37
C LEU A 48 4.81 -7.17 -11.91
N SER A 49 5.12 -8.11 -11.03
CA SER A 49 5.45 -9.50 -11.42
C SER A 49 4.28 -10.18 -12.11
N TRP A 50 3.07 -10.04 -11.57
CA TRP A 50 1.86 -10.62 -12.17
C TRP A 50 1.48 -9.97 -13.49
N VAL A 51 1.58 -8.64 -13.59
CA VAL A 51 1.35 -7.91 -14.85
C VAL A 51 2.35 -8.34 -15.91
N THR A 52 3.62 -8.42 -15.55
CA THR A 52 4.71 -8.80 -16.47
C THR A 52 4.55 -10.26 -16.92
N ALA A 53 4.25 -11.18 -15.99
CA ALA A 53 3.97 -12.57 -16.33
C ALA A 53 2.75 -12.70 -17.27
N ALA A 54 1.66 -11.97 -17.01
CA ALA A 54 0.49 -11.95 -17.88
C ALA A 54 0.82 -11.38 -19.28
N GLY A 55 1.64 -10.32 -19.35
CA GLY A 55 2.11 -9.75 -20.61
C GLY A 55 2.93 -10.74 -21.45
N PHE A 56 3.89 -11.43 -20.82
CA PHE A 56 4.67 -12.48 -21.49
C PHE A 56 3.77 -13.59 -22.04
N LEU A 57 2.83 -14.07 -21.22
CA LEU A 57 1.87 -15.10 -21.62
C LEU A 57 0.97 -14.66 -22.78
N ALA A 58 0.55 -13.39 -22.81
CA ALA A 58 -0.27 -12.85 -23.90
C ALA A 58 0.52 -12.72 -25.22
N VAL A 59 1.78 -12.28 -25.16
CA VAL A 59 2.65 -12.19 -26.35
C VAL A 59 2.92 -13.58 -26.93
N GLU A 60 3.20 -14.55 -26.07
CA GLU A 60 3.41 -15.94 -26.48
C GLU A 60 2.17 -16.51 -27.16
N LEU A 61 0.98 -16.26 -26.61
CA LEU A 61 -0.31 -16.66 -27.20
C LEU A 61 -0.52 -16.07 -28.61
N VAL A 62 -0.25 -14.77 -28.80
CA VAL A 62 -0.43 -14.09 -30.09
C VAL A 62 0.55 -14.59 -31.14
N ASN A 63 1.79 -14.86 -30.75
CA ASN A 63 2.82 -15.38 -31.66
C ASN A 63 2.51 -16.82 -32.11
N ASP A 64 2.02 -17.67 -31.20
CA ASP A 64 1.65 -19.06 -31.52
C ASP A 64 0.43 -19.15 -32.44
N TRP A 65 -0.54 -18.22 -32.28
CA TRP A 65 -1.72 -18.13 -33.15
C TRP A 65 -1.37 -17.91 -34.64
N ASN A 66 -0.24 -17.24 -34.91
CA ASN A 66 0.20 -16.93 -36.27
C ASN A 66 1.21 -17.95 -36.85
N ARG A 67 1.72 -18.91 -36.07
CA ARG A 67 2.64 -19.97 -36.54
C ARG A 67 2.47 -21.27 -35.71
N PRO A 68 1.61 -22.22 -36.14
CA PRO A 68 1.49 -23.50 -35.46
C PRO A 68 2.75 -24.34 -35.70
N GLY A 69 3.74 -24.27 -34.81
CA GLY A 69 4.92 -25.15 -34.91
C GLY A 69 6.21 -24.72 -34.20
N HIS A 70 6.30 -23.55 -33.55
CA HIS A 70 7.53 -23.12 -32.87
C HIS A 70 7.39 -23.11 -31.34
N LEU A 71 7.12 -24.30 -30.78
CA LEU A 71 7.35 -24.56 -29.37
C LEU A 71 8.71 -25.26 -29.22
N LEU A 72 9.45 -24.92 -28.16
CA LEU A 72 10.69 -25.56 -27.69
C LEU A 72 12.04 -25.05 -28.21
N SER A 73 12.50 -23.91 -27.70
CA SER A 73 13.88 -23.75 -27.17
C SER A 73 13.90 -22.45 -26.34
N ALA A 74 14.42 -22.32 -25.13
CA ALA A 74 15.22 -23.17 -24.25
C ALA A 74 14.63 -23.06 -22.82
N CYS A 75 15.11 -23.90 -21.90
CA CYS A 75 14.63 -24.12 -20.51
C CYS A 75 13.50 -25.15 -20.31
N PHE A 76 12.88 -25.68 -21.38
CA PHE A 76 11.77 -26.63 -21.25
C PHE A 76 12.16 -28.10 -21.04
N ALA A 77 13.43 -28.49 -21.11
CA ALA A 77 13.83 -29.89 -21.00
C ALA A 77 13.46 -30.53 -19.65
N ALA A 78 13.59 -29.80 -18.53
CA ALA A 78 13.30 -30.31 -17.19
C ALA A 78 11.80 -30.43 -16.87
N LEU A 79 10.95 -29.60 -17.50
CA LEU A 79 9.48 -29.70 -17.37
C LEU A 79 8.87 -30.64 -18.43
N ARG A 80 9.58 -30.86 -19.54
CA ARG A 80 9.18 -31.78 -20.60
C ARG A 80 9.13 -33.23 -20.11
N ASP A 81 9.99 -33.64 -19.17
CA ASP A 81 9.93 -35.00 -18.59
C ASP A 81 8.75 -35.19 -17.62
N VAL A 82 8.25 -34.11 -17.00
CA VAL A 82 7.01 -34.13 -16.21
C VAL A 82 5.78 -34.03 -17.11
N ALA A 83 5.89 -33.35 -18.26
CA ALA A 83 4.80 -33.13 -19.21
C ALA A 83 4.64 -34.26 -20.28
N LEU A 84 5.69 -35.01 -20.59
CA LEU A 84 5.65 -36.06 -21.63
C LEU A 84 5.05 -37.39 -21.17
N GLY A 85 4.51 -37.46 -19.96
CA GLY A 85 3.77 -38.63 -19.49
C GLY A 85 2.24 -38.56 -19.72
N ARG A 86 1.75 -38.43 -20.97
CA ARG A 86 0.36 -38.73 -21.44
C ARG A 86 -0.76 -37.65 -21.45
N TYR A 87 -0.54 -36.34 -21.62
CA TYR A 87 -1.67 -35.39 -21.84
C TYR A 87 -1.41 -34.31 -22.92
N GLY A 88 -1.88 -34.55 -24.15
CA GLY A 88 -1.84 -33.63 -25.31
C GLY A 88 -2.79 -32.42 -25.22
N PHE A 89 -3.27 -31.91 -26.37
CA PHE A 89 -4.25 -30.82 -26.61
C PHE A 89 -5.01 -30.17 -25.42
N PRO A 90 -5.65 -30.91 -24.48
CA PRO A 90 -6.22 -30.34 -23.25
C PRO A 90 -5.27 -29.44 -22.43
N VAL A 91 -3.97 -29.70 -22.38
CA VAL A 91 -3.01 -28.86 -21.63
C VAL A 91 -2.82 -27.50 -22.30
N GLN A 92 -2.76 -27.45 -23.64
CA GLN A 92 -2.66 -26.19 -24.39
C GLN A 92 -3.92 -25.33 -24.22
N LEU A 93 -5.10 -25.96 -24.29
CA LEU A 93 -6.38 -25.28 -24.10
C LEU A 93 -6.54 -24.76 -22.67
N GLY A 94 -6.06 -25.51 -21.68
CA GLY A 94 -5.99 -25.09 -20.27
C GLY A 94 -5.06 -23.90 -20.04
N LEU A 95 -3.87 -23.91 -20.67
CA LEU A 95 -2.95 -22.77 -20.61
C LEU A 95 -3.57 -21.53 -21.26
N LEU A 96 -4.18 -21.67 -22.43
CA LEU A 96 -4.80 -20.58 -23.18
C LEU A 96 -5.96 -19.97 -22.39
N GLY A 97 -6.82 -20.80 -21.78
CA GLY A 97 -7.85 -20.35 -20.85
C GLY A 97 -7.30 -19.61 -19.64
N LEU A 98 -6.19 -20.08 -19.05
CA LEU A 98 -5.50 -19.41 -17.95
C LEU A 98 -4.95 -18.03 -18.37
N THR A 99 -4.37 -17.91 -19.56
CA THR A 99 -3.82 -16.64 -20.07
C THR A 99 -4.90 -15.59 -20.32
N ILE A 100 -5.99 -15.96 -21.01
CA ILE A 100 -7.15 -15.07 -21.26
C ILE A 100 -7.79 -14.68 -19.93
N GLY A 101 -7.95 -15.64 -19.02
CA GLY A 101 -8.45 -15.39 -17.66
C GLY A 101 -7.59 -14.40 -16.89
N ALA A 102 -6.26 -14.52 -16.96
CA ALA A 102 -5.33 -13.60 -16.30
C ALA A 102 -5.36 -12.19 -16.90
N ALA A 103 -5.39 -12.06 -18.23
CA ALA A 103 -5.49 -10.77 -18.91
C ALA A 103 -6.83 -10.06 -18.63
N ALA A 104 -7.94 -10.78 -18.73
CA ALA A 104 -9.26 -10.27 -18.40
C ALA A 104 -9.36 -9.87 -16.91
N ALA A 105 -8.80 -10.69 -16.02
CA ALA A 105 -8.69 -10.33 -14.61
C ALA A 105 -7.92 -9.02 -14.45
N LEU A 106 -6.75 -8.86 -15.08
CA LEU A 106 -5.96 -7.63 -14.97
C LEU A 106 -6.74 -6.37 -15.39
N VAL A 107 -7.45 -6.42 -16.52
CA VAL A 107 -8.28 -5.30 -17.00
C VAL A 107 -9.41 -5.00 -16.02
N VAL A 108 -10.09 -6.03 -15.50
CA VAL A 108 -11.16 -5.86 -14.50
C VAL A 108 -10.62 -5.29 -13.20
N LEU A 109 -9.45 -5.76 -12.74
CA LEU A 109 -8.78 -5.26 -11.54
C LEU A 109 -8.38 -3.78 -11.71
N ALA A 110 -7.80 -3.42 -12.85
CA ALA A 110 -7.45 -2.04 -13.19
C ALA A 110 -8.69 -1.12 -13.25
N GLY A 111 -9.76 -1.57 -13.90
CA GLY A 111 -11.02 -0.83 -13.98
C GLY A 111 -11.72 -0.69 -12.63
N LYS A 112 -11.64 -1.70 -11.75
CA LYS A 112 -12.14 -1.57 -10.37
C LYS A 112 -11.28 -0.62 -9.54
N LEU A 113 -9.95 -0.63 -9.72
CA LEU A 113 -9.05 0.29 -9.03
C LEU A 113 -9.29 1.73 -9.46
N ALA A 114 -9.40 1.98 -10.76
CA ALA A 114 -9.74 3.29 -11.29
C ALA A 114 -11.09 3.78 -10.72
N ARG A 115 -12.12 2.92 -10.71
CA ARG A 115 -13.42 3.26 -10.10
C ARG A 115 -13.35 3.52 -8.60
N ALA A 116 -12.60 2.72 -7.85
CA ALA A 116 -12.40 2.93 -6.41
C ALA A 116 -11.67 4.26 -6.14
N LEU A 117 -10.66 4.60 -6.94
CA LEU A 117 -9.95 5.88 -6.83
C LEU A 117 -10.83 7.07 -7.23
N LEU A 118 -11.64 6.93 -8.28
CA LEU A 118 -12.60 7.95 -8.69
C LEU A 118 -13.70 8.13 -7.64
N SER A 119 -14.25 7.05 -7.10
CA SER A 119 -15.27 7.07 -6.05
C SER A 119 -14.74 7.64 -4.74
N ALA A 120 -13.50 7.30 -4.35
CA ALA A 120 -12.84 7.92 -3.21
C ALA A 120 -12.66 9.42 -3.43
N ARG A 121 -12.22 9.84 -4.63
CA ARG A 121 -12.14 11.27 -4.98
C ARG A 121 -13.50 11.96 -4.89
N THR A 122 -14.57 11.39 -5.46
CA THR A 122 -15.89 12.02 -5.45
C THR A 122 -16.47 12.11 -4.04
N HIS A 123 -16.34 11.08 -3.21
CA HIS A 123 -16.78 11.12 -1.81
C HIS A 123 -15.98 12.14 -0.99
N THR A 124 -14.65 12.17 -1.14
CA THR A 124 -13.82 13.18 -0.46
C THR A 124 -14.19 14.59 -0.93
N HIS A 125 -14.47 14.79 -2.22
CA HIS A 125 -14.93 16.09 -2.74
C HIS A 125 -16.32 16.50 -2.24
N GLN A 126 -17.26 15.57 -2.08
CA GLN A 126 -18.58 15.86 -1.54
C GLN A 126 -18.51 16.22 -0.06
N HIS A 127 -17.75 15.48 0.75
CA HIS A 127 -17.49 15.82 2.16
C HIS A 127 -16.72 17.15 2.27
N ALA A 128 -15.76 17.40 1.40
CA ALA A 128 -15.06 18.69 1.33
C ALA A 128 -15.99 19.85 1.05
N ARG A 129 -16.90 19.67 0.09
CA ARG A 129 -17.87 20.69 -0.31
C ARG A 129 -18.87 20.93 0.81
N MET A 130 -19.38 19.87 1.44
CA MET A 130 -20.29 19.98 2.58
C MET A 130 -19.63 20.69 3.76
N ALA A 131 -18.43 20.25 4.15
CA ALA A 131 -17.66 20.89 5.21
C ALA A 131 -17.44 22.37 4.90
N ARG A 132 -17.04 22.73 3.68
CA ARG A 132 -16.84 24.14 3.27
C ARG A 132 -18.11 25.00 3.27
N ILE A 133 -19.27 24.39 3.03
CA ILE A 133 -20.55 25.12 3.06
C ILE A 133 -20.96 25.41 4.50
N VAL A 134 -20.67 24.48 5.42
CA VAL A 134 -21.10 24.56 6.83
C VAL A 134 -20.04 25.21 7.73
N GLY A 135 -18.76 25.15 7.36
CA GLY A 135 -17.65 25.59 8.20
C GLY A 135 -17.23 27.04 7.97
N HIS A 136 -16.69 27.66 9.01
CA HIS A 136 -16.13 29.00 8.98
C HIS A 136 -14.62 28.96 8.70
N ARG A 137 -14.17 29.66 7.64
CA ARG A 137 -12.74 29.72 7.29
C ARG A 137 -12.02 30.73 8.19
N VAL A 138 -10.88 30.33 8.75
CA VAL A 138 -9.99 31.25 9.45
C VAL A 138 -9.20 32.08 8.42
N PRO A 139 -9.31 33.43 8.41
CA PRO A 139 -8.59 34.26 7.46
C PRO A 139 -7.08 34.03 7.50
N GLY A 140 -6.45 33.85 6.33
CA GLY A 140 -5.01 33.63 6.21
C GLY A 140 -4.51 32.22 6.55
N GLN A 141 -5.39 31.28 6.92
CA GLN A 141 -5.01 29.91 7.24
C GLN A 141 -5.72 28.87 6.36
N ASP A 142 -5.13 27.68 6.29
CA ASP A 142 -5.70 26.49 5.64
C ASP A 142 -6.73 25.76 6.51
N VAL A 143 -7.29 26.43 7.52
CA VAL A 143 -8.14 25.85 8.58
C VAL A 143 -9.61 26.26 8.42
N LEU A 144 -10.50 25.28 8.59
CA LEU A 144 -11.94 25.40 8.58
C LEU A 144 -12.50 24.91 9.91
N VAL A 145 -13.26 25.76 10.61
CA VAL A 145 -13.91 25.38 11.86
C VAL A 145 -15.31 24.88 11.58
N LEU A 146 -15.66 23.69 12.07
CA LEU A 146 -16.99 23.10 11.95
C LEU A 146 -17.66 23.01 13.32
N ASP A 147 -18.87 23.52 13.44
CA ASP A 147 -19.66 23.33 14.66
C ASP A 147 -20.18 21.89 14.75
N ALA A 148 -19.51 21.09 15.58
CA ALA A 148 -19.84 19.69 15.79
C ALA A 148 -19.43 19.24 17.20
N PRO A 149 -20.23 18.40 17.88
CA PRO A 149 -19.95 17.94 19.24
C PRO A 149 -18.81 16.91 19.32
N GLU A 150 -18.42 16.30 18.20
CA GLU A 150 -17.30 15.36 18.15
C GLU A 150 -15.96 16.11 18.11
N ARG A 151 -14.97 15.64 18.88
CA ARG A 151 -13.61 16.19 18.87
C ARG A 151 -12.85 15.63 17.67
N LEU A 152 -12.87 16.32 16.54
CA LEU A 152 -12.27 15.85 15.29
C LEU A 152 -11.39 16.94 14.67
N ALA A 153 -10.23 16.51 14.19
CA ALA A 153 -9.42 17.25 13.25
C ALA A 153 -9.09 16.32 12.09
N TYR A 154 -9.25 16.78 10.86
CA TYR A 154 -8.92 15.98 9.69
C TYR A 154 -8.63 16.85 8.47
N CYS A 155 -7.66 16.41 7.67
CA CYS A 155 -7.38 17.01 6.39
C CYS A 155 -8.37 16.56 5.30
N VAL A 156 -8.70 17.50 4.43
CA VAL A 156 -9.56 17.28 3.29
C VAL A 156 -8.76 17.51 2.02
N ALA A 157 -8.48 16.41 1.31
CA ALA A 157 -7.82 16.46 0.03
C ALA A 157 -8.76 17.08 -1.04
N GLY A 158 -8.27 18.09 -1.75
CA GLY A 158 -9.03 18.78 -2.79
C GLY A 158 -8.33 20.05 -3.25
N ARG A 159 -8.97 20.79 -4.16
CA ARG A 159 -8.55 22.14 -4.53
C ARG A 159 -9.63 23.14 -4.10
N PRO A 160 -9.32 24.10 -3.22
CA PRO A 160 -8.14 24.14 -2.33
C PRO A 160 -8.13 23.02 -1.29
N HIS A 161 -6.97 22.59 -0.80
CA HIS A 161 -6.92 21.69 0.37
C HIS A 161 -7.31 22.50 1.61
N ALA A 162 -7.87 21.83 2.61
CA ALA A 162 -8.21 22.46 3.89
C ALA A 162 -8.08 21.45 5.03
N ILE A 163 -7.86 21.95 6.23
CA ILE A 163 -7.87 21.19 7.48
C ILE A 163 -9.14 21.57 8.21
N VAL A 164 -9.99 20.59 8.51
CA VAL A 164 -11.22 20.79 9.27
C VAL A 164 -10.92 20.51 10.73
N VAL A 165 -11.33 21.42 11.61
CA VAL A 165 -11.24 21.27 13.07
C VAL A 165 -12.63 21.55 13.64
N THR A 166 -13.13 20.72 14.54
CA THR A 166 -14.44 20.95 15.16
C THR A 166 -14.35 21.93 16.33
N SER A 167 -15.43 22.64 16.64
CA SER A 167 -15.50 23.50 17.84
C SER A 167 -15.20 22.72 19.12
N ALA A 168 -15.75 21.52 19.28
CA ALA A 168 -15.43 20.64 20.41
C ALA A 168 -13.94 20.23 20.48
N ALA A 169 -13.23 20.15 19.34
CA ALA A 169 -11.79 19.93 19.33
C ALA A 169 -11.01 21.18 19.77
N LEU A 170 -11.45 22.38 19.36
CA LEU A 170 -10.85 23.64 19.81
C LEU A 170 -11.00 23.83 21.31
N ASP A 171 -12.16 23.50 21.88
CA ASP A 171 -12.42 23.59 23.32
C ASP A 171 -11.59 22.59 24.14
N ALA A 172 -11.24 21.44 23.54
CA ALA A 172 -10.50 20.37 24.21
C ALA A 172 -8.98 20.51 24.09
N LEU A 173 -8.47 21.30 23.15
CA LEU A 173 -7.05 21.41 22.84
C LEU A 173 -6.48 22.76 23.32
N GLY A 174 -5.38 22.71 24.07
CA GLY A 174 -4.57 23.91 24.28
C GLY A 174 -3.89 24.38 22.99
N GLU A 175 -3.41 25.62 22.95
CA GLU A 175 -2.79 26.24 21.76
C GLU A 175 -1.67 25.38 21.15
N ARG A 176 -0.71 24.93 21.97
CA ARG A 176 0.38 24.06 21.52
C ARG A 176 -0.08 22.69 21.03
N GLN A 177 -1.17 22.17 21.59
CA GLN A 177 -1.75 20.89 21.17
C GLN A 177 -2.47 21.04 19.84
N LEU A 178 -3.18 22.15 19.64
CA LEU A 178 -3.79 22.50 18.37
C LEU A 178 -2.74 22.65 17.26
N ASP A 179 -1.64 23.38 17.52
CA ASP A 179 -0.55 23.52 16.55
C ASP A 179 0.09 22.17 16.18
N ALA A 180 0.24 21.28 17.17
CA ALA A 180 0.72 19.92 16.93
C ALA A 180 -0.24 19.12 16.03
N VAL A 181 -1.56 19.22 16.26
CA VAL A 181 -2.60 18.59 15.43
C VAL A 181 -2.59 19.17 14.02
N LEU A 182 -2.52 20.49 13.87
CA LEU A 182 -2.43 21.12 12.55
C LEU A 182 -1.15 20.69 11.81
N SER A 183 -0.02 20.58 12.51
CA SER A 183 1.22 20.04 11.93
C SER A 183 1.09 18.58 11.49
N HIS A 184 0.33 17.77 12.22
CA HIS A 184 0.00 16.39 11.87
C HIS A 184 -0.87 16.35 10.60
N GLU A 185 -1.95 17.12 10.54
CA GLU A 185 -2.84 17.19 9.38
C GLU A 185 -2.15 17.73 8.12
N ARG A 186 -1.29 18.74 8.26
CA ARG A 186 -0.44 19.23 7.16
C ARG A 186 0.50 18.15 6.65
N ALA A 187 1.02 17.28 7.51
CA ALA A 187 1.85 16.16 7.08
C ALA A 187 1.08 15.15 6.22
N HIS A 188 -0.20 14.90 6.49
CA HIS A 188 -1.04 14.07 5.61
C HIS A 188 -1.22 14.68 4.21
N LEU A 189 -1.40 16.00 4.13
CA LEU A 189 -1.51 16.73 2.86
C LEU A 189 -0.19 16.72 2.09
N ALA A 190 0.92 17.10 2.75
CA ALA A 190 2.25 17.15 2.15
C ALA A 190 2.72 15.77 1.68
N GLY A 191 2.48 14.72 2.49
CA GLY A 191 2.81 13.34 2.17
C GLY A 191 1.81 12.66 1.22
N ARG A 192 0.72 13.34 0.83
CA ARG A 192 -0.38 12.79 0.02
C ARG A 192 -0.89 11.44 0.55
N HIS A 193 -0.94 11.29 1.88
CA HIS A 193 -1.26 10.01 2.55
C HIS A 193 -2.62 9.45 2.10
N HIS A 194 -3.59 10.32 1.81
CA HIS A 194 -4.89 9.95 1.25
C HIS A 194 -4.80 9.14 -0.05
N LEU A 195 -3.84 9.43 -0.94
CA LEU A 195 -3.66 8.67 -2.18
C LEU A 195 -3.13 7.27 -1.90
N LEU A 196 -2.15 7.15 -1.00
CA LEU A 196 -1.58 5.86 -0.62
C LEU A 196 -2.65 4.96 0.00
N VAL A 197 -3.43 5.49 0.95
CA VAL A 197 -4.56 4.77 1.58
C VAL A 197 -5.60 4.37 0.54
N ALA A 198 -5.97 5.28 -0.38
CA ALA A 198 -6.95 4.98 -1.43
C ALA A 198 -6.48 3.85 -2.37
N VAL A 199 -5.21 3.87 -2.78
CA VAL A 199 -4.64 2.82 -3.64
C VAL A 199 -4.60 1.48 -2.91
N THR A 200 -4.06 1.43 -1.68
CA THR A 200 -3.95 0.16 -0.94
C THR A 200 -5.33 -0.39 -0.56
N ARG A 201 -6.28 0.47 -0.16
CA ARG A 201 -7.65 0.05 0.13
C ARG A 201 -8.38 -0.42 -1.12
N GLY A 202 -8.16 0.24 -2.27
CA GLY A 202 -8.65 -0.21 -3.56
C GLY A 202 -8.19 -1.63 -3.86
N LEU A 203 -6.89 -1.90 -3.76
CA LEU A 203 -6.35 -3.25 -3.95
C LEU A 203 -6.96 -4.27 -2.97
N ALA A 204 -7.14 -3.91 -1.69
CA ALA A 204 -7.76 -4.78 -0.69
C ALA A 204 -9.23 -5.11 -1.01
N VAL A 205 -10.01 -4.15 -1.52
CA VAL A 205 -11.41 -4.36 -1.93
C VAL A 205 -11.49 -5.26 -3.17
N ILE A 206 -10.56 -5.09 -4.08
CA ILE A 206 -10.54 -5.79 -5.35
C ILE A 206 -10.06 -7.25 -5.19
N LEU A 207 -9.06 -7.45 -4.32
CA LEU A 207 -8.41 -8.73 -4.05
C LEU A 207 -8.52 -9.11 -2.56
N PRO A 208 -9.74 -9.28 -2.02
CA PRO A 208 -9.96 -9.41 -0.58
C PRO A 208 -9.43 -10.72 0.02
N ARG A 209 -9.20 -11.75 -0.82
CA ARG A 209 -8.68 -13.05 -0.40
C ARG A 209 -7.16 -13.09 -0.26
N ILE A 210 -6.45 -12.04 -0.65
CA ILE A 210 -4.98 -12.00 -0.61
C ILE A 210 -4.55 -11.14 0.58
N GLU A 211 -4.00 -11.79 1.61
CA GLU A 211 -3.58 -11.16 2.87
C GLU A 211 -2.63 -9.97 2.65
N LEU A 212 -1.80 -10.00 1.60
CA LEU A 212 -0.90 -8.90 1.25
C LEU A 212 -1.63 -7.57 1.06
N PHE A 213 -2.76 -7.56 0.37
CA PHE A 213 -3.48 -6.32 0.10
C PHE A 213 -4.33 -5.91 1.30
N THR A 214 -5.03 -6.85 1.95
CA THR A 214 -5.89 -6.54 3.10
C THR A 214 -5.10 -6.15 4.35
N THR A 215 -4.04 -6.88 4.67
CA THR A 215 -3.13 -6.52 5.78
C THR A 215 -2.27 -5.32 5.41
N GLY A 216 -1.78 -5.25 4.17
CA GLY A 216 -0.99 -4.13 3.68
C GLY A 216 -1.74 -2.80 3.77
N ALA A 217 -3.03 -2.77 3.39
CA ALA A 217 -3.85 -1.56 3.51
C ALA A 217 -3.96 -1.06 4.97
N ARG A 218 -4.16 -1.97 5.93
CA ARG A 218 -4.23 -1.60 7.36
C ARG A 218 -2.87 -1.14 7.88
N GLN A 219 -1.81 -1.88 7.57
CA GLN A 219 -0.46 -1.58 8.04
C GLN A 219 0.07 -0.26 7.45
N VAL A 220 -0.15 -0.01 6.15
CA VAL A 220 0.21 1.26 5.52
C VAL A 220 -0.54 2.43 6.16
N ALA A 221 -1.85 2.32 6.36
CA ALA A 221 -2.62 3.37 7.04
C ALA A 221 -2.06 3.67 8.44
N GLN A 222 -1.85 2.64 9.26
CA GLN A 222 -1.28 2.79 10.61
C GLN A 222 0.12 3.42 10.61
N LEU A 223 0.99 3.03 9.67
CA LEU A 223 2.34 3.58 9.57
C LEU A 223 2.33 5.03 9.06
N LEU A 224 1.35 5.42 8.23
CA LEU A 224 1.21 6.81 7.77
C LEU A 224 0.79 7.75 8.91
N GLU A 225 -0.06 7.30 9.83
CA GLU A 225 -0.36 8.02 11.08
C GLU A 225 0.92 8.26 11.90
N MET A 226 1.73 7.22 12.07
CA MET A 226 3.02 7.34 12.76
C MET A 226 4.02 8.26 12.02
N CYS A 227 3.94 8.34 10.68
CA CYS A 227 4.75 9.27 9.90
C CYS A 227 4.32 10.73 10.12
N ALA A 228 3.01 10.98 10.26
CA ALA A 228 2.46 12.30 10.55
C ALA A 228 2.78 12.72 12.00
N ASP A 229 2.68 11.78 12.95
CA ASP A 229 3.17 11.97 14.32
C ASP A 229 4.64 12.39 14.32
N ASP A 230 5.50 11.67 13.61
CA ASP A 230 6.93 11.99 13.53
C ASP A 230 7.18 13.41 12.98
N VAL A 231 6.29 13.94 12.14
CA VAL A 231 6.38 15.33 11.67
C VAL A 231 6.01 16.31 12.77
N ALA A 232 4.86 16.11 13.42
CA ALA A 232 4.43 16.97 14.51
C ALA A 232 5.41 16.96 15.70
N VAL A 233 5.96 15.80 16.04
CA VAL A 233 6.93 15.62 17.13
C VAL A 233 8.20 16.42 16.90
N ARG A 234 8.67 16.58 15.66
CA ARG A 234 9.88 17.37 15.37
C ARG A 234 9.74 18.84 15.76
N SER A 235 8.55 19.40 15.66
CA SER A 235 8.29 20.82 15.93
C SER A 235 7.68 21.08 17.32
N HIS A 236 6.90 20.14 17.84
CA HIS A 236 6.11 20.34 19.07
C HIS A 236 6.46 19.36 20.21
N GLY A 237 7.31 18.36 19.95
CA GLY A 237 7.72 17.37 20.95
C GLY A 237 6.72 16.21 21.13
N ALA A 238 7.23 15.06 21.59
CA ALA A 238 6.44 13.82 21.73
C ALA A 238 5.30 13.94 22.75
N ARG A 239 5.55 14.65 23.86
CA ARG A 239 4.57 14.83 24.93
C ARG A 239 3.34 15.62 24.45
N THR A 240 3.54 16.75 23.78
CA THR A 240 2.42 17.57 23.28
C THR A 240 1.59 16.83 22.23
N VAL A 241 2.23 16.08 21.33
CA VAL A 241 1.51 15.23 20.36
C VAL A 241 0.71 14.14 21.06
N LEU A 242 1.28 13.50 22.10
CA LEU A 242 0.59 12.49 22.89
C LEU A 242 -0.62 13.07 23.63
N GLU A 243 -0.47 14.21 24.31
CA GLU A 243 -1.56 14.88 25.01
C GLU A 243 -2.69 15.27 24.04
N ALA A 244 -2.33 15.82 22.88
CA ALA A 244 -3.30 16.15 21.84
C ALA A 244 -4.04 14.91 21.30
N LEU A 245 -3.32 13.81 21.06
CA LEU A 245 -3.91 12.53 20.65
C LEU A 245 -4.92 12.03 21.68
N LEU A 246 -4.58 12.09 22.98
CA LEU A 246 -5.47 11.66 24.06
C LEU A 246 -6.70 12.58 24.19
N ALA A 247 -6.53 13.90 24.04
CA ALA A 247 -7.61 14.88 24.09
C ALA A 247 -8.67 14.63 23.00
N LEU A 248 -8.22 14.27 21.79
CA LEU A 248 -9.07 13.95 20.63
C LEU A 248 -9.64 12.52 20.68
N SER A 249 -8.98 11.57 21.36
CA SER A 249 -9.42 10.16 21.42
C SER A 249 -10.48 9.89 22.49
N SER A 250 -10.86 10.88 23.30
CA SER A 250 -11.84 10.74 24.37
C SER A 250 -13.25 10.45 23.80
N PRO A 251 -14.08 9.61 24.45
CA PRO A 251 -15.28 9.01 23.84
C PRO A 251 -16.40 10.04 23.60
N GLY A 252 -16.36 10.70 22.45
CA GLY A 252 -17.54 11.25 21.78
C GLY A 252 -18.12 10.22 20.79
N ARG A 253 -19.44 10.22 20.57
CA ARG A 253 -20.11 9.28 19.65
C ARG A 253 -19.56 9.47 18.24
N LEU A 254 -18.66 8.58 17.82
CA LEU A 254 -18.15 8.56 16.45
C LEU A 254 -19.31 8.17 15.49
N PRO A 255 -19.54 8.91 14.39
CA PRO A 255 -20.54 8.53 13.39
C PRO A 255 -20.30 7.11 12.88
N ALA A 256 -21.37 6.36 12.62
CA ALA A 256 -21.35 4.92 12.30
C ALA A 256 -20.54 4.52 11.03
N GLY A 257 -19.97 5.48 10.29
CA GLY A 257 -19.03 5.26 9.19
C GLY A 257 -17.54 5.48 9.51
N ALA A 258 -17.21 6.06 10.67
CA ALA A 258 -15.83 6.37 11.08
C ALA A 258 -15.18 5.27 11.93
N LEU A 259 -15.99 4.38 12.51
CA LEU A 259 -15.58 3.34 13.47
C LEU A 259 -14.60 2.29 12.91
N GLY A 260 -14.45 2.18 11.58
CA GLY A 260 -13.51 1.24 10.96
C GLY A 260 -12.09 1.79 10.73
N ALA A 261 -11.88 3.10 10.81
CA ALA A 261 -10.65 3.74 10.33
C ALA A 261 -9.85 4.51 11.40
N THR A 262 -10.49 5.01 12.46
CA THR A 262 -9.83 5.94 13.41
C THR A 262 -9.42 5.30 14.74
N GLY A 263 -10.07 4.22 15.21
CA GLY A 263 -9.74 3.57 16.49
C GLY A 263 -8.63 2.51 16.41
N VAL A 264 -8.42 1.91 15.23
CA VAL A 264 -7.46 0.82 15.03
C VAL A 264 -6.06 1.41 14.84
N GLY A 265 -5.33 1.64 15.93
CA GLY A 265 -3.94 2.08 15.89
C GLY A 265 -3.55 3.09 16.96
N VAL A 266 -4.51 3.70 17.65
CA VAL A 266 -4.27 4.66 18.74
C VAL A 266 -3.39 4.06 19.84
N PRO A 267 -3.62 2.82 20.34
CA PRO A 267 -2.77 2.24 21.39
C PRO A 267 -1.29 2.14 20.97
N ALA A 268 -1.02 1.73 19.74
CA ALA A 268 0.35 1.62 19.22
C ALA A 268 1.03 2.99 19.05
N ARG A 269 0.26 4.03 18.70
CA ARG A 269 0.77 5.41 18.63
C ARG A 269 1.08 5.95 20.04
N VAL A 270 0.18 5.74 20.99
CA VAL A 270 0.34 6.12 22.40
C VAL A 270 1.59 5.46 22.99
N GLU A 271 1.73 4.14 22.86
CA GLU A 271 2.89 3.39 23.34
C GLU A 271 4.20 3.95 22.77
N ARG A 272 4.21 4.20 21.45
CA ARG A 272 5.39 4.72 20.75
C ARG A 272 5.75 6.16 21.15
N LEU A 273 4.77 7.02 21.35
CA LEU A 273 4.97 8.41 21.78
C LEU A 273 5.39 8.50 23.25
N ALA A 274 4.85 7.63 24.10
CA ALA A 274 5.20 7.53 25.51
C ALA A 274 6.61 6.96 25.73
N ALA A 275 7.01 5.98 24.90
CA ALA A 275 8.33 5.34 24.98
C ALA A 275 9.03 5.30 23.60
N PRO A 276 9.63 6.43 23.17
CA PRO A 276 10.30 6.52 21.87
C PRO A 276 11.40 5.47 21.73
N PRO A 277 11.55 4.84 20.55
CA PRO A 277 12.55 3.78 20.37
C PRO A 277 13.97 4.32 20.45
N GLY A 278 14.83 3.68 21.24
CA GLY A 278 16.26 4.03 21.35
C GLY A 278 17.04 3.95 20.02
N ALA A 279 18.17 4.63 19.94
CA ALA A 279 18.96 4.76 18.71
C ALA A 279 19.37 3.42 18.09
N VAL A 280 19.85 2.47 18.89
CA VAL A 280 20.25 1.12 18.44
C VAL A 280 19.08 0.38 17.78
N ARG A 281 17.88 0.44 18.39
CA ARG A 281 16.67 -0.19 17.84
C ARG A 281 16.28 0.43 16.51
N ARG A 282 16.38 1.76 16.38
CA ARG A 282 16.15 2.48 15.11
C ARG A 282 17.13 2.05 14.03
N TRP A 283 18.43 2.00 14.33
CA TRP A 283 19.47 1.58 13.38
C TRP A 283 19.25 0.14 12.90
N ARG A 284 19.01 -0.81 13.81
CA ARG A 284 18.71 -2.21 13.45
C ARG A 284 17.47 -2.32 12.56
N SER A 285 16.40 -1.60 12.90
CA SER A 285 15.17 -1.58 12.11
C SER A 285 15.40 -1.00 10.70
N ARG A 286 16.21 0.07 10.57
CA ARG A 286 16.58 0.63 9.26
C ARG A 286 17.33 -0.37 8.40
N LEU A 287 18.38 -0.99 8.95
CA LEU A 287 19.18 -1.99 8.23
C LEU A 287 18.33 -3.17 7.76
N LEU A 288 17.48 -3.70 8.64
CA LEU A 288 16.61 -4.82 8.31
C LEU A 288 15.58 -4.48 7.23
N LEU A 289 14.88 -3.34 7.37
CA LEU A 289 13.87 -2.94 6.39
C LEU A 289 14.47 -2.55 5.04
N THR A 290 15.65 -1.93 5.03
CA THR A 290 16.36 -1.62 3.78
C THR A 290 16.85 -2.89 3.08
N ALA A 291 17.39 -3.87 3.81
CA ALA A 291 17.77 -5.17 3.26
C ALA A 291 16.55 -5.92 2.67
N VAL A 292 15.42 -5.93 3.38
CA VAL A 292 14.17 -6.55 2.89
C VAL A 292 13.65 -5.82 1.65
N ALA A 293 13.65 -4.49 1.64
CA ALA A 293 13.27 -3.70 0.45
C ALA A 293 14.16 -4.04 -0.75
N ALA A 294 15.47 -4.09 -0.56
CA ALA A 294 16.43 -4.39 -1.61
C ALA A 294 16.21 -5.80 -2.19
N LEU A 295 16.00 -6.80 -1.32
CA LEU A 295 15.72 -8.18 -1.74
C LEU A 295 14.43 -8.30 -2.56
N LEU A 296 13.37 -7.61 -2.15
CA LEU A 296 12.08 -7.62 -2.87
C LEU A 296 12.13 -6.86 -4.20
N LEU A 297 12.98 -5.84 -4.31
CA LEU A 297 13.22 -5.16 -5.58
C LEU A 297 14.10 -6.00 -6.53
N ALA A 298 15.04 -6.77 -5.98
CA ALA A 298 15.97 -7.57 -6.77
C ALA A 298 15.24 -8.59 -7.66
N GLY A 299 14.20 -9.27 -7.18
CA GLY A 299 13.48 -10.30 -7.96
C GLY A 299 12.95 -9.79 -9.31
N PRO A 300 12.03 -8.80 -9.33
CA PRO A 300 11.49 -8.24 -10.57
C PRO A 300 12.52 -7.52 -11.44
N VAL A 301 13.50 -6.83 -10.81
CA VAL A 301 14.52 -6.07 -11.55
C VAL A 301 15.51 -7.01 -12.24
N LEU A 302 15.99 -8.05 -11.55
CA LEU A 302 16.88 -9.05 -12.12
C LEU A 302 16.17 -9.80 -13.25
N THR A 303 14.93 -10.23 -13.06
CA THR A 303 14.16 -10.88 -14.13
C THR A 303 13.96 -9.98 -15.35
N GLY A 304 13.67 -8.69 -15.16
CA GLY A 304 13.61 -7.71 -16.25
C GLY A 304 14.95 -7.52 -16.97
N LEU A 305 16.05 -7.35 -16.23
CA LEU A 305 17.40 -7.21 -16.78
C LEU A 305 17.85 -8.44 -17.57
N PHE A 306 17.58 -9.64 -17.07
CA PHE A 306 17.91 -10.88 -17.79
C PHE A 306 17.10 -11.04 -19.08
N THR A 307 15.85 -10.55 -19.11
CA THR A 307 15.04 -10.56 -20.35
C THR A 307 15.52 -9.55 -21.40
N THR A 308 15.98 -8.37 -21.00
CA THR A 308 16.46 -7.34 -21.95
C THR A 308 17.88 -7.59 -22.42
N ALA A 309 18.73 -8.20 -21.59
CA ALA A 309 20.11 -8.52 -21.93
C ALA A 309 20.27 -9.79 -22.77
N GLY A 310 19.20 -10.56 -23.03
CA GLY A 310 19.27 -11.85 -23.73
C GLY A 310 20.03 -12.95 -22.97
N LEU A 311 20.52 -12.64 -21.76
CA LEU A 311 21.17 -13.56 -20.84
C LEU A 311 20.08 -14.29 -20.06
N ALA A 312 19.44 -15.27 -20.70
CA ALA A 312 18.61 -16.22 -19.96
C ALA A 312 19.49 -16.88 -18.89
N LEU A 313 18.99 -16.95 -17.64
CA LEU A 313 19.55 -17.71 -16.52
C LEU A 313 19.54 -19.22 -16.85
N CYS A 314 20.45 -19.63 -17.73
CA CYS A 314 20.95 -20.98 -17.91
C CYS A 314 22.33 -20.82 -18.53
N GLY A 315 23.29 -20.43 -17.68
CA GLY A 315 24.69 -20.65 -17.99
C GLY A 315 24.88 -22.14 -18.23
N SER A 316 25.43 -22.45 -19.41
CA SER A 316 25.99 -23.72 -19.81
C SER A 316 26.71 -24.40 -18.64
N VAL A 317 26.09 -25.45 -18.08
CA VAL A 317 26.79 -26.41 -17.22
C VAL A 317 26.59 -27.79 -17.82
N MET A 318 27.60 -28.13 -18.63
CA MET A 318 28.21 -29.44 -18.86
C MET A 318 27.44 -30.51 -19.64
N GLY A 319 28.15 -31.04 -20.66
CA GLY A 319 28.06 -32.43 -21.11
C GLY A 319 27.60 -32.59 -22.53
#